data_AF-A0A1H4IGQ6-F1
#
_entry.id   AF-A0A1H4IGQ6-F1
#
_cell.length_a   1.000
_cell.length_b   1.000
_cell.length_c   1.000
_cell.angle_alpha   90.00
_cell.angle_beta   90.00
_cell.angle_gamma   90.00
#
_symmetry.space_group_name_H-M   'P 1'
#
loop_
_entity.id
_entity.type
_entity.pdbx_description
1 polymer ?
#
loop_
_entity_poly.entity_id
_entity_poly.type
_entity_poly.pdbx_seq_one_letter_code
_entity_poly.pdbx_strand_id
1 'polypeptide(L)' 'MTPDERDLLDFATKWLPYGGGPGEETMLTFGLTRPQYLRRLHRVISRHPQTIPPATLEKIKALT' A
#
# COMPACT_ATOMS: atom_id res chain seq x y z
N MET A 1 9.25 -10.67 1.31
CA MET A 1 8.38 -9.64 1.90
C MET A 1 8.51 -9.66 3.42
N THR A 2 8.84 -8.55 4.06
CA THR A 2 8.91 -8.46 5.54
C THR A 2 7.51 -8.35 6.16
N PRO A 3 7.35 -8.47 7.50
CA PRO A 3 6.06 -8.19 8.16
C PRO A 3 5.55 -6.78 7.86
N ASP A 4 6.39 -5.75 7.98
CA ASP A 4 6.01 -4.37 7.68
C ASP A 4 5.55 -4.17 6.23
N GLU A 5 6.22 -4.83 5.27
CA GLU A 5 5.84 -4.79 3.85
C GLU A 5 4.46 -5.45 3.61
N ARG A 6 4.11 -6.43 4.44
CA ARG A 6 2.83 -7.14 4.41
C ARG A 6 1.72 -6.28 5.00
N ASP A 7 1.97 -5.64 6.13
CA ASP A 7 1.02 -4.73 6.78
C ASP A 7 0.68 -3.53 5.87
N LEU A 8 1.66 -2.99 5.14
CA LEU A 8 1.43 -1.95 4.14
C LEU A 8 0.50 -2.45 3.01
N LEU A 9 0.69 -3.69 2.54
CA LEU A 9 -0.11 -4.26 1.46
C LEU A 9 -1.53 -4.60 1.91
N ASP A 10 -1.67 -5.12 3.13
CA ASP A 10 -2.96 -5.46 3.72
C ASP A 10 -3.79 -4.19 3.96
N PHE A 11 -3.16 -3.13 4.46
CA PHE A 11 -3.79 -1.82 4.58
C PHE A 11 -4.21 -1.28 3.21
N ALA A 12 -3.34 -1.33 2.19
CA ALA A 12 -3.69 -0.91 0.84
C ALA A 12 -4.90 -1.67 0.28
N THR A 13 -4.93 -2.98 0.49
CA THR A 13 -6.00 -3.88 -0.01
C THR A 13 -7.32 -3.62 0.69
N LYS A 14 -7.29 -3.44 2.03
CA LYS A 14 -8.46 -3.08 2.83
C LYS A 14 -9.11 -1.78 2.34
N TRP A 15 -8.29 -0.81 1.95
CA TRP A 15 -8.76 0.53 1.56
C TRP A 15 -8.94 0.74 0.06
N LEU A 16 -8.55 -0.23 -0.76
CA LEU A 16 -8.66 -0.19 -2.21
C LEU A 16 -10.08 0.14 -2.71
N PRO A 17 -11.17 -0.42 -2.13
CA PRO A 17 -12.53 -0.10 -2.56
C PRO A 17 -12.93 1.36 -2.34
N TYR A 18 -12.20 2.08 -1.49
CA TYR A 18 -12.49 3.46 -1.09
C TYR A 18 -11.53 4.49 -1.70
N GLY A 19 -10.65 4.08 -2.64
CA GLY A 19 -9.67 4.99 -3.26
C GLY A 19 -8.36 5.15 -2.48
N GLY A 20 -8.06 4.21 -1.57
CA GLY A 20 -6.84 4.18 -0.76
C GLY A 20 -6.98 4.92 0.57
N GLY A 21 -6.43 4.34 1.64
CA GLY A 21 -6.82 4.63 3.03
C GLY A 21 -6.47 6.04 3.50
N PRO A 22 -7.29 6.68 4.35
CA PRO A 22 -7.14 8.09 4.68
C PRO A 22 -5.74 8.41 5.24
N GLY A 23 -5.24 9.61 4.93
CA GLY A 23 -3.89 10.04 5.35
C GLY A 23 -3.71 10.04 6.87
N GLU A 24 -4.79 10.28 7.62
CA GLU A 24 -4.80 10.24 9.08
C GLU A 24 -4.59 8.81 9.61
N GLU A 25 -5.28 7.80 9.09
CA GLU A 25 -5.05 6.40 9.49
C GLU A 25 -3.66 5.91 9.11
N THR A 26 -3.12 6.38 7.98
CA THR A 26 -1.74 6.06 7.59
C THR A 26 -0.74 6.55 8.63
N MET A 27 -0.95 7.77 9.14
CA MET A 27 -0.12 8.36 10.18
C MET A 27 -0.29 7.64 11.52
N LEU A 28 -1.52 7.30 11.89
CA LEU A 28 -1.81 6.57 13.14
C LEU A 28 -1.27 5.13 13.11
N THR A 29 -1.36 4.45 11.97
CA THR A 29 -0.96 3.04 11.84
C THR A 29 0.53 2.87 11.63
N PHE A 30 1.15 3.73 10.80
CA PHE A 30 2.53 3.54 10.36
C PHE A 30 3.48 4.67 10.76
N GLY A 31 2.97 5.77 11.34
CA GLY A 31 3.76 6.99 11.57
C GLY A 31 4.22 7.65 10.27
N LEU A 32 3.49 7.44 9.17
CA LEU A 32 3.84 7.93 7.84
C LEU A 32 2.82 8.95 7.34
N THR A 33 3.31 9.98 6.67
CA THR A 33 2.42 10.80 5.83
C THR A 33 1.94 9.99 4.62
N ARG A 34 0.77 10.33 4.07
CA ARG A 34 0.21 9.67 2.87
C ARG A 34 1.24 9.55 1.73
N PRO A 35 2.03 10.59 1.37
CA PRO A 35 3.08 10.46 0.35
C PRO A 35 4.20 9.48 0.71
N GLN A 36 4.61 9.43 1.99
CA GLN A 36 5.65 8.49 2.45
C GLN A 36 5.15 7.05 2.37
N TYR A 37 3.91 6.81 2.76
CA TYR A 37 3.24 5.52 2.65
C TYR A 37 3.15 5.06 1.20
N LEU A 38 2.64 5.89 0.28
CA LEU A 38 2.54 5.54 -1.14
C LEU A 38 3.91 5.20 -1.71
N ARG A 39 4.95 5.99 -1.41
CA ARG A 39 6.33 5.68 -1.83
C ARG A 39 6.82 4.33 -1.32
N ARG A 40 6.52 3.97 -0.08
CA ARG A 40 6.89 2.65 0.48
C ARG A 40 6.09 1.54 -0.18
N LEU A 41 4.78 1.72 -0.35
CA LEU A 41 3.91 0.76 -1.00
C LEU A 41 4.35 0.48 -2.45
N HIS A 42 4.68 1.52 -3.22
CA HIS A 42 5.24 1.38 -4.57
C HIS A 42 6.55 0.57 -4.57
N ARG A 43 7.42 0.79 -3.57
CA ARG A 43 8.65 0.00 -3.44
C ARG A 43 8.38 -1.48 -3.13
N VAL A 44 7.36 -1.78 -2.31
CA VAL A 44 6.96 -3.16 -2.01
C VAL A 44 6.48 -3.87 -3.26
N ILE A 45 5.57 -3.25 -4.03
CA ILE A 45 5.04 -3.87 -5.25
C ILE A 45 6.12 -4.05 -6.34
N SER A 46 7.10 -3.15 -6.41
CA SER A 46 8.24 -3.30 -7.32
C SER A 46 9.20 -4.42 -6.92
N ARG A 47 9.32 -4.71 -5.62
CA ARG A 47 10.18 -5.78 -5.09
C ARG A 47 9.55 -7.16 -5.19
N HIS A 48 8.22 -7.24 -5.02
CA HIS A 48 7.50 -8.52 -4.97
C HIS A 48 6.35 -8.61 -6.00
N PRO A 49 6.58 -8.32 -7.29
CA PRO A 49 5.49 -8.28 -8.28
C PRO A 49 4.82 -9.63 -8.51
N GLN A 50 5.52 -10.75 -8.28
CA GLN A 50 4.97 -12.09 -8.50
C GLN A 50 4.11 -12.62 -7.33
N THR A 51 4.20 -11.99 -6.15
CA THR A 51 3.46 -12.43 -4.96
C THR A 51 2.15 -11.67 -4.76
N ILE A 52 1.86 -10.69 -5.61
CA ILE A 52 0.69 -9.83 -5.50
C ILE A 52 -0.19 -10.09 -6.73
N PRO A 53 -1.50 -10.36 -6.56
CA PRO A 53 -2.38 -10.59 -7.70
C PRO A 53 -2.33 -9.41 -8.68
N PRO A 54 -2.26 -9.66 -10.01
CA PRO A 54 -2.10 -8.62 -11.00
C PRO A 54 -3.22 -7.57 -10.96
N ALA A 55 -4.46 -7.98 -10.71
CA ALA A 55 -5.58 -7.05 -10.54
C ALA A 55 -5.41 -6.10 -9.34
N THR A 56 -4.77 -6.56 -8.26
CA THR A 56 -4.47 -5.74 -7.07
C THR A 56 -3.32 -4.79 -7.35
N LEU A 57 -2.27 -5.25 -8.04
CA LEU A 57 -1.14 -4.41 -8.47
C LEU A 57 -1.59 -3.21 -9.29
N GLU A 58 -2.44 -3.42 -10.29
CA GLU A 58 -2.90 -2.34 -11.17
C GLU A 58 -3.69 -1.28 -10.41
N LYS A 59 -4.56 -1.72 -9.48
CA LYS A 59 -5.32 -0.81 -8.62
C LYS A 59 -4.42 -0.03 -7.66
N ILE A 60 -3.41 -0.67 -7.07
CA ILE A 60 -2.46 0.00 -6.18
C ILE A 60 -1.61 1.01 -6.95
N LYS A 61 -1.17 0.68 -8.17
CA LYS A 61 -0.40 1.60 -9.03
C LYS A 61 -1.19 2.86 -9.40
N ALA A 62 -2.52 2.76 -9.46
CA ALA A 62 -3.41 3.88 -9.76
C ALA A 62 -3.66 4.83 -8.58
N LEU A 63 -3.14 4.52 -7.38
CA LEU A 63 -3.22 5.41 -6.21
C LEU A 63 -2.13 6.49 -6.32
N THR A 64 -2.52 7.72 -6.68
CA THR A 64 -1.64 8.90 -6.73
C THR A 64 -1.63 9.69 -5.41
#